data_AF-A0A0B8PJB3-F1
#
_entry.id   AF-A0A0B8PJB3-F1
#
_cell.length_a   1.000
_cell.length_b   1.000
_cell.length_c   1.000
_cell.angle_alpha   90.00
_cell.angle_beta   90.00
_cell.angle_gamma   90.00
#
_symmetry.space_group_name_H-M   'P 1'
#
loop_
_entity.id
_entity.type
_entity.pdbx_description
1 polymer ?
#
loop_
_entity_poly.entity_id
_entity_poly.type
_entity_poly.pdbx_seq_one_letter_code
_entity_poly.pdbx_strand_id
1 'polypeptide(L)'
;MQAIEQDTASNVNPLTLQVDATDTDGDIIFTTISMPITDGNDPVITDTTATLDENDIGAPDYVPETGTLNLVQGSDLVESVVIDDSVLSDNQWTGLTSNGVSVELGLSSVIQTGVSDTLVVTRSDNDAPILEIRVNLDGTFSISQLGPIDQLTGDSIDLTLPVTANDADGDFDNANVLITINDGDDPSGVGDEVTLQETTGVVTADGQVVFTPGSEEIADISFDPSVLNDATWLGLVSNGESVTLELTDSKT
;
A
#
# COMPACT_ATOMS: atom_id res chain seq x y z
N MET A 1 -22.99 30.39 10.14
CA MET A 1 -23.64 29.71 11.26
C MET A 1 -22.96 28.37 11.37
N GLN A 2 -22.43 28.02 12.53
CA GLN A 2 -21.98 26.65 12.79
C GLN A 2 -23.22 25.78 12.93
N ALA A 3 -23.12 24.51 12.58
CA ALA A 3 -24.18 23.55 12.81
C ALA A 3 -24.39 23.32 14.32
N ILE A 4 -25.49 22.66 14.66
CA ILE A 4 -25.84 22.38 16.04
C ILE A 4 -25.46 20.93 16.29
N GLU A 5 -24.43 20.74 17.12
CA GLU A 5 -23.99 19.44 17.60
C GLU A 5 -25.17 18.65 18.20
N GLN A 6 -25.40 17.43 17.70
CA GLN A 6 -26.52 16.57 18.12
C GLN A 6 -26.12 15.52 19.15
N ASP A 7 -27.15 14.90 19.75
CA ASP A 7 -26.99 13.66 20.51
C ASP A 7 -26.86 12.49 19.53
N THR A 8 -25.68 11.85 19.55
CA THR A 8 -25.26 10.75 18.66
C THR A 8 -26.18 9.52 18.69
N ALA A 9 -27.14 9.44 19.62
CA ALA A 9 -28.02 8.29 19.76
C ALA A 9 -29.35 8.36 18.98
N SER A 10 -29.84 9.55 18.60
CA SER A 10 -31.22 9.68 18.10
C SER A 10 -31.45 10.58 16.88
N ASN A 11 -30.42 11.26 16.37
CA ASN A 11 -30.51 12.25 15.28
C ASN A 11 -31.60 13.31 15.49
N VAL A 12 -31.99 13.54 16.74
CA VAL A 12 -33.00 14.51 17.11
C VAL A 12 -32.65 15.14 18.44
N ASN A 13 -32.54 16.46 18.45
CA ASN A 13 -32.51 17.28 19.66
C ASN A 13 -33.95 17.70 20.03
N PRO A 14 -34.60 17.10 21.05
CA PRO A 14 -35.96 17.49 21.43
C PRO A 14 -35.93 18.79 22.25
N LEU A 15 -36.21 19.92 21.60
CA LEU A 15 -36.41 21.19 22.32
C LEU A 15 -37.87 21.31 22.76
N THR A 16 -38.09 21.52 24.05
CA THR A 16 -39.43 21.80 24.60
C THR A 16 -39.42 23.08 25.40
N LEU A 17 -40.41 23.93 25.16
CA LEU A 17 -40.64 25.15 25.92
C LEU A 17 -41.96 25.03 26.68
N GLN A 18 -41.92 25.17 28.00
CA GLN A 18 -43.14 25.25 28.80
C GLN A 18 -43.73 26.66 28.73
N VAL A 19 -45.04 26.73 28.56
CA VAL A 19 -45.82 27.98 28.57
C VAL A 19 -46.85 27.90 29.67
N ASP A 20 -46.73 28.82 30.63
CA ASP A 20 -47.64 28.93 31.76
C ASP A 20 -48.72 29.98 31.48
N ALA A 21 -49.95 29.68 31.87
CA ALA A 21 -51.03 30.65 31.94
C ALA A 21 -51.47 30.77 33.40
N THR A 22 -51.40 31.98 33.93
CA THR A 22 -51.85 32.33 35.29
C THR A 22 -53.12 33.16 35.20
N ASP A 23 -54.15 32.79 35.95
CA ASP A 23 -55.37 33.59 36.01
C ASP A 23 -55.28 34.74 37.04
N THR A 24 -56.41 35.39 37.36
CA THR A 24 -56.41 36.57 38.24
C THR A 24 -56.30 36.22 39.72
N ASP A 25 -56.64 35.01 40.14
CA ASP A 25 -56.51 34.57 41.53
C ASP A 25 -55.26 33.72 41.80
N GLY A 26 -54.51 33.37 40.75
CA GLY A 26 -53.15 32.87 40.82
C GLY A 26 -52.99 31.40 40.44
N ASP A 27 -54.06 30.76 39.95
CA ASP A 27 -54.00 29.39 39.44
C ASP A 27 -53.15 29.33 38.17
N ILE A 28 -52.24 28.36 38.10
CA ILE A 28 -51.31 28.16 36.96
C ILE A 28 -51.67 26.86 36.25
N ILE A 29 -51.87 26.94 34.93
CA ILE A 29 -51.83 25.79 34.03
C ILE A 29 -50.62 25.91 33.11
N PHE A 30 -50.10 24.78 32.63
CA PHE A 30 -49.01 24.78 31.67
C PHE A 30 -49.33 23.96 30.43
N THR A 31 -48.71 24.33 29.32
CA THR A 31 -48.63 23.53 28.08
C THR A 31 -47.19 23.53 27.58
N THR A 32 -46.87 22.66 26.64
CA THR A 32 -45.53 22.57 26.05
C THR A 32 -45.58 22.86 24.56
N ILE A 33 -44.65 23.69 24.10
CA ILE A 33 -44.30 23.84 22.70
C ILE A 33 -43.14 22.88 22.42
N SER A 34 -43.29 21.99 21.44
CA SER A 34 -42.23 21.08 20.99
C SER A 34 -41.64 21.56 19.67
N MET A 35 -40.30 21.61 19.60
CA MET A 35 -39.51 22.09 18.46
C MET A 35 -38.31 21.14 18.25
N PRO A 36 -38.53 19.89 17.85
CA PRO A 36 -37.41 18.98 17.59
C PRO A 36 -36.53 19.53 16.46
N ILE A 37 -35.21 19.45 16.63
CA ILE A 37 -34.24 19.69 15.56
C ILE A 37 -33.77 18.33 15.08
N THR A 38 -34.13 17.94 13.87
CA THR A 38 -33.56 16.75 13.23
C THR A 38 -32.15 17.06 12.78
N ASP A 39 -31.30 16.07 12.90
CA ASP A 39 -29.94 16.11 12.41
C ASP A 39 -29.89 16.17 10.86
N GLY A 40 -28.71 16.55 10.36
CA GLY A 40 -28.37 16.74 8.98
C GLY A 40 -28.18 15.46 8.17
N ASN A 41 -27.41 15.59 7.08
CA ASN A 41 -26.91 14.45 6.32
C ASN A 41 -25.47 14.22 6.73
N ASP A 42 -25.09 12.96 6.89
CA ASP A 42 -23.74 12.48 7.14
C ASP A 42 -22.81 12.80 5.94
N PRO A 43 -21.48 12.82 6.12
CA PRO A 43 -20.54 12.84 5.01
C PRO A 43 -20.68 11.56 4.17
N VAL A 44 -20.33 11.64 2.88
CA VAL A 44 -20.30 10.46 2.01
C VAL A 44 -18.97 10.36 1.29
N ILE A 45 -18.36 9.19 1.33
CA ILE A 45 -17.19 8.82 0.53
C ILE A 45 -17.46 7.53 -0.23
N THR A 46 -16.69 7.26 -1.28
CA THR A 46 -16.89 6.08 -2.14
C THR A 46 -15.58 5.38 -2.43
N ASP A 47 -15.65 4.05 -2.52
CA ASP A 47 -14.54 3.22 -2.96
C ASP A 47 -13.94 3.71 -4.28
N THR A 48 -12.64 3.54 -4.40
CA THR A 48 -11.87 3.93 -5.58
C THR A 48 -10.69 2.97 -5.76
N THR A 49 -10.00 3.10 -6.87
CA THR A 49 -8.88 2.23 -7.24
C THR A 49 -7.66 3.07 -7.57
N ALA A 50 -6.47 2.52 -7.32
CA ALA A 50 -5.20 3.08 -7.74
C ALA A 50 -4.33 1.96 -8.33
N THR A 51 -3.56 2.27 -9.36
CA THR A 51 -2.64 1.30 -9.97
C THR A 51 -1.25 1.90 -10.04
N LEU A 52 -0.27 1.15 -9.57
CA LEU A 52 1.16 1.49 -9.64
C LEU A 52 1.90 0.42 -10.44
N ASP A 53 3.05 0.79 -10.96
CA ASP A 53 3.95 -0.08 -11.72
C ASP A 53 5.38 0.18 -11.22
N GLU A 54 6.08 -0.87 -10.83
CA GLU A 54 7.44 -0.72 -10.30
C GLU A 54 8.44 -0.19 -11.32
N ASN A 55 8.15 -0.30 -12.62
CA ASN A 55 8.97 0.29 -13.67
C ASN A 55 9.01 1.82 -13.62
N ASP A 56 8.06 2.45 -12.92
CA ASP A 56 8.02 3.90 -12.76
C ASP A 56 8.96 4.38 -11.63
N ILE A 57 9.49 3.48 -10.80
CA ILE A 57 10.36 3.82 -9.66
C ILE A 57 11.66 4.45 -10.18
N GLY A 58 11.95 5.67 -9.71
CA GLY A 58 13.16 6.40 -10.11
C GLY A 58 13.12 6.98 -11.52
N ALA A 59 11.99 6.85 -12.24
CA ALA A 59 11.80 7.49 -13.53
C ALA A 59 11.91 9.03 -13.38
N PRO A 60 12.60 9.75 -14.29
CA PRO A 60 12.76 11.20 -14.19
C PRO A 60 11.45 11.99 -14.22
N ASP A 61 10.41 11.40 -14.79
CA ASP A 61 9.04 11.90 -14.93
C ASP A 61 8.04 11.18 -14.04
N TYR A 62 8.51 10.42 -13.04
CA TYR A 62 7.67 9.81 -12.02
C TYR A 62 6.72 10.85 -11.39
N VAL A 63 5.44 10.52 -11.36
CA VAL A 63 4.40 11.30 -10.68
C VAL A 63 3.65 10.36 -9.73
N PRO A 64 3.42 10.75 -8.46
CA PRO A 64 2.57 9.98 -7.57
C PRO A 64 1.20 9.69 -8.19
N GLU A 65 0.68 8.49 -7.96
CA GLU A 65 -0.68 8.17 -8.36
C GLU A 65 -1.66 8.97 -7.51
N THR A 66 -2.68 9.58 -8.12
CA THR A 66 -3.61 10.47 -7.42
C THR A 66 -5.06 10.13 -7.72
N GLY A 67 -5.93 10.35 -6.74
CA GLY A 67 -7.36 10.13 -6.91
C GLY A 67 -8.20 10.85 -5.88
N THR A 68 -9.50 10.52 -5.86
CA THR A 68 -10.45 11.05 -4.90
C THR A 68 -11.40 9.96 -4.42
N LEU A 69 -11.81 10.08 -3.16
CA LEU A 69 -12.87 9.30 -2.53
C LEU A 69 -14.27 9.87 -2.82
N ASN A 70 -14.38 10.82 -3.77
CA ASN A 70 -15.60 11.53 -4.14
C ASN A 70 -16.36 12.10 -2.93
N LEU A 71 -15.61 12.68 -1.99
CA LEU A 71 -16.16 13.21 -0.76
C LEU A 71 -17.27 14.22 -1.05
N VAL A 72 -18.47 13.91 -0.56
CA VAL A 72 -19.60 14.84 -0.51
C VAL A 72 -19.76 15.25 0.94
N GLN A 73 -19.51 16.54 1.18
CA GLN A 73 -19.79 17.13 2.48
C GLN A 73 -21.29 16.98 2.81
N GLY A 74 -21.58 16.49 4.01
CA GLY A 74 -22.91 16.44 4.59
C GLY A 74 -23.47 17.81 4.96
N SER A 75 -24.29 17.85 6.01
CA SER A 75 -24.77 19.11 6.60
C SER A 75 -23.67 19.85 7.37
N ASP A 76 -22.65 19.11 7.79
CA ASP A 76 -21.62 19.51 8.75
C ASP A 76 -20.26 19.67 8.08
N LEU A 77 -19.32 20.29 8.79
CA LEU A 77 -17.95 20.36 8.30
C LEU A 77 -17.29 18.99 8.42
N VAL A 78 -16.56 18.57 7.40
CA VAL A 78 -15.68 17.41 7.50
C VAL A 78 -14.57 17.74 8.50
N GLU A 79 -14.56 17.05 9.63
CA GLU A 79 -13.57 17.25 10.70
C GLU A 79 -12.26 16.53 10.36
N SER A 80 -12.35 15.32 9.82
CA SER A 80 -11.18 14.51 9.48
C SER A 80 -11.47 13.53 8.33
N VAL A 81 -10.42 13.19 7.58
CA VAL A 81 -10.40 12.05 6.67
C VAL A 81 -9.13 11.27 6.99
N VAL A 82 -9.28 10.07 7.54
CA VAL A 82 -8.20 9.29 8.16
C VAL A 82 -8.07 7.90 7.55
N ILE A 83 -6.84 7.40 7.50
CA ILE A 83 -6.56 6.02 7.15
C ILE A 83 -6.86 5.18 8.41
N ASP A 84 -7.70 4.16 8.27
CA ASP A 84 -8.09 3.31 9.40
C ASP A 84 -6.88 2.49 9.89
N ASP A 85 -6.69 2.42 11.22
CA ASP A 85 -5.51 1.82 11.85
C ASP A 85 -5.43 0.29 11.69
N SER A 86 -6.50 -0.34 11.21
CA SER A 86 -6.51 -1.76 10.85
C SER A 86 -5.40 -2.15 9.89
N VAL A 87 -4.93 -1.22 9.03
CA VAL A 87 -3.77 -1.44 8.13
C VAL A 87 -2.51 -1.87 8.87
N LEU A 88 -2.32 -1.44 10.12
CA LEU A 88 -1.16 -1.78 10.95
C LEU A 88 -1.18 -3.23 11.45
N SER A 89 -2.33 -3.91 11.34
CA SER A 89 -2.54 -5.29 11.78
C SER A 89 -2.99 -6.23 10.66
N ASP A 90 -3.20 -5.70 9.46
CA ASP A 90 -3.60 -6.47 8.29
C ASP A 90 -2.43 -7.33 7.78
N ASN A 91 -2.72 -8.60 7.46
CA ASN A 91 -1.68 -9.56 7.07
C ASN A 91 -1.09 -9.29 5.69
N GLN A 92 -1.81 -8.64 4.77
CA GLN A 92 -1.27 -8.27 3.46
C GLN A 92 -0.25 -7.15 3.64
N TRP A 93 -0.62 -6.12 4.42
CA TRP A 93 0.25 -4.99 4.72
C TRP A 93 1.47 -5.35 5.57
N THR A 94 1.28 -6.11 6.66
CA THR A 94 2.38 -6.53 7.56
C THR A 94 3.23 -7.66 6.99
N GLY A 95 2.74 -8.36 5.97
CA GLY A 95 3.45 -9.42 5.26
C GLY A 95 4.34 -8.93 4.11
N LEU A 96 4.32 -7.64 3.78
CA LEU A 96 5.12 -7.08 2.69
C LEU A 96 6.62 -7.19 2.97
N THR A 97 7.36 -7.44 1.90
CA THR A 97 8.82 -7.39 1.88
C THR A 97 9.29 -6.53 0.71
N SER A 98 10.51 -6.02 0.79
CA SER A 98 11.18 -5.27 -0.28
C SER A 98 12.61 -5.76 -0.42
N ASN A 99 12.99 -6.26 -1.60
CA ASN A 99 14.24 -6.98 -1.86
C ASN A 99 14.53 -8.01 -0.74
N GLY A 100 13.52 -8.82 -0.40
CA GLY A 100 13.58 -9.88 0.60
C GLY A 100 13.65 -9.44 2.06
N VAL A 101 13.53 -8.14 2.37
CA VAL A 101 13.54 -7.61 3.75
C VAL A 101 12.14 -7.16 4.16
N SER A 102 11.72 -7.48 5.39
CA SER A 102 10.42 -7.04 5.92
C SER A 102 10.27 -5.52 5.98
N VAL A 103 9.04 -5.05 5.89
CA VAL A 103 8.70 -3.63 6.08
C VAL A 103 8.16 -3.33 7.48
N GLU A 104 8.18 -2.05 7.85
CA GLU A 104 7.48 -1.47 8.99
C GLU A 104 6.45 -0.46 8.49
N LEU A 105 5.31 -0.36 9.19
CA LEU A 105 4.22 0.56 8.85
C LEU A 105 4.08 1.64 9.92
N GLY A 106 3.91 2.89 9.49
CA GLY A 106 3.70 4.03 10.37
C GLY A 106 2.58 4.94 9.87
N LEU A 107 1.59 5.20 10.72
CA LEU A 107 0.58 6.24 10.50
C LEU A 107 1.03 7.56 11.14
N SER A 108 0.88 8.67 10.43
CA SER A 108 1.30 9.99 10.91
C SER A 108 0.49 10.48 12.12
N SER A 109 -0.77 10.07 12.25
CA SER A 109 -1.59 10.26 13.45
C SER A 109 -2.89 9.46 13.34
N VAL A 110 -3.43 8.98 14.46
CA VAL A 110 -4.78 8.38 14.56
C VAL A 110 -5.88 9.42 14.80
N ILE A 111 -5.51 10.69 15.04
CA ILE A 111 -6.45 11.81 15.25
C ILE A 111 -5.98 13.00 14.41
N GLN A 112 -6.77 13.37 13.39
CA GLN A 112 -6.33 14.26 12.31
C GLN A 112 -7.32 15.38 12.02
N THR A 113 -7.74 16.09 13.07
CA THR A 113 -8.63 17.24 12.91
C THR A 113 -7.98 18.31 12.03
N GLY A 114 -8.54 18.53 10.84
CA GLY A 114 -8.11 19.59 9.92
C GLY A 114 -6.76 19.40 9.23
N VAL A 115 -6.18 18.19 9.23
CA VAL A 115 -4.88 17.88 8.58
C VAL A 115 -4.96 16.59 7.74
N SER A 116 -3.99 16.38 6.86
CA SER A 116 -3.90 15.18 6.00
C SER A 116 -3.27 14.01 6.73
N ASP A 117 -3.84 12.81 6.58
CA ASP A 117 -3.29 11.57 7.07
C ASP A 117 -2.27 10.95 6.11
N THR A 118 -1.27 10.25 6.65
CA THR A 118 -0.21 9.61 5.90
C THR A 118 0.12 8.24 6.48
N LEU A 119 0.08 7.21 5.63
CA LEU A 119 0.68 5.90 5.87
C LEU A 119 2.05 5.86 5.19
N VAL A 120 3.09 5.56 5.96
CA VAL A 120 4.45 5.35 5.47
C VAL A 120 4.81 3.88 5.67
N VAL A 121 5.33 3.26 4.62
CA VAL A 121 5.91 1.91 4.65
C VAL A 121 7.42 2.05 4.45
N THR A 122 8.21 1.56 5.41
CA THR A 122 9.68 1.63 5.37
C THR A 122 10.29 0.25 5.47
N ARG A 123 11.51 0.06 4.97
CA ARG A 123 12.26 -1.16 5.24
C ARG A 123 12.70 -1.23 6.69
N SER A 124 12.58 -2.41 7.29
CA SER A 124 12.97 -2.67 8.68
C SER A 124 14.48 -2.64 8.97
N ASP A 125 15.33 -2.73 7.95
CA ASP A 125 16.79 -2.78 8.13
C ASP A 125 17.47 -1.40 8.09
N ASN A 126 16.84 -0.41 7.46
CA ASN A 126 17.48 0.88 7.18
C ASN A 126 16.53 2.09 7.10
N ASP A 127 15.25 1.92 7.43
CA ASP A 127 14.20 2.95 7.37
C ASP A 127 14.00 3.58 5.96
N ALA A 128 14.49 2.93 4.89
CA ALA A 128 14.29 3.44 3.54
C ALA A 128 12.79 3.41 3.19
N PRO A 129 12.22 4.50 2.66
CA PRO A 129 10.80 4.57 2.33
C PRO A 129 10.51 3.72 1.08
N ILE A 130 9.44 2.93 1.15
CA ILE A 130 8.97 2.05 0.07
C ILE A 130 7.64 2.57 -0.50
N LEU A 131 6.71 2.96 0.39
CA LEU A 131 5.42 3.50 0.00
C LEU A 131 5.06 4.68 0.92
N GLU A 132 4.53 5.75 0.34
CA GLU A 132 3.93 6.87 1.08
C GLU A 132 2.53 7.13 0.52
N ILE A 133 1.51 6.94 1.35
CA ILE A 133 0.12 7.20 0.98
C ILE A 133 -0.40 8.34 1.82
N ARG A 134 -0.93 9.39 1.18
CA ARG A 134 -1.49 10.55 1.84
C ARG A 134 -2.96 10.73 1.48
N VAL A 135 -3.82 10.95 2.46
CA VAL A 135 -5.24 11.30 2.29
C VAL A 135 -5.48 12.69 2.86
N ASN A 136 -6.08 13.57 2.06
CA ASN A 136 -6.37 14.95 2.43
C ASN A 136 -7.80 15.11 2.94
N LEU A 137 -8.03 16.17 3.70
CA LEU A 137 -9.33 16.52 4.27
C LEU A 137 -10.43 16.74 3.20
N ASP A 138 -10.05 17.08 1.97
CA ASP A 138 -10.98 17.23 0.84
C ASP A 138 -11.31 15.89 0.15
N GLY A 139 -10.82 14.77 0.68
CA GLY A 139 -11.03 13.44 0.13
C GLY A 139 -10.17 13.13 -1.09
N THR A 140 -9.21 13.99 -1.45
CA THR A 140 -8.16 13.63 -2.42
C THR A 140 -7.08 12.79 -1.76
N PHE A 141 -6.46 11.89 -2.51
CA PHE A 141 -5.33 11.09 -2.03
C PHE A 141 -4.20 11.06 -3.06
N SER A 142 -3.00 10.73 -2.58
CA SER A 142 -1.83 10.47 -3.41
C SER A 142 -1.06 9.27 -2.88
N ILE A 143 -0.54 8.42 -3.77
CA ILE A 143 0.27 7.24 -3.46
C ILE A 143 1.61 7.40 -4.17
N SER A 144 2.70 7.36 -3.40
CA SER A 144 4.06 7.37 -3.94
C SER A 144 4.76 6.05 -3.65
N GLN A 145 5.06 5.26 -4.68
CA GLN A 145 6.00 4.15 -4.58
C GLN A 145 7.43 4.65 -4.78
N LEU A 146 8.29 4.30 -3.83
CA LEU A 146 9.67 4.80 -3.70
C LEU A 146 10.69 3.66 -3.72
N GLY A 147 10.24 2.43 -3.52
CA GLY A 147 11.03 1.21 -3.67
C GLY A 147 10.15 0.01 -4.05
N PRO A 148 10.77 -1.10 -4.47
CA PRO A 148 10.04 -2.28 -4.90
C PRO A 148 9.40 -3.02 -3.72
N ILE A 149 8.34 -3.78 -3.99
CA ILE A 149 7.63 -4.65 -3.06
C ILE A 149 7.62 -6.06 -3.68
N ASP A 150 8.21 -7.03 -2.99
CA ASP A 150 8.40 -8.37 -3.56
C ASP A 150 7.03 -9.06 -3.79
N GLN A 151 6.67 -9.36 -5.04
CA GLN A 151 5.47 -10.15 -5.38
C GLN A 151 5.78 -11.64 -5.34
N LEU A 152 5.61 -12.29 -4.18
CA LEU A 152 5.92 -13.72 -4.01
C LEU A 152 5.11 -14.67 -4.90
N THR A 153 3.97 -14.23 -5.44
CA THR A 153 3.13 -15.03 -6.33
C THR A 153 2.50 -14.18 -7.43
N GLY A 154 3.06 -14.28 -8.64
CA GLY A 154 2.56 -13.60 -9.85
C GLY A 154 3.01 -12.15 -9.94
N ASP A 155 2.61 -11.47 -11.01
CA ASP A 155 3.19 -10.18 -11.42
C ASP A 155 2.43 -8.97 -10.85
N SER A 156 1.79 -9.13 -9.68
CA SER A 156 1.06 -8.05 -9.02
C SER A 156 0.70 -8.37 -7.56
N ILE A 157 0.54 -7.33 -6.74
CA ILE A 157 -0.05 -7.42 -5.40
C ILE A 157 -1.21 -6.43 -5.25
N ASP A 158 -2.30 -6.90 -4.64
CA ASP A 158 -3.48 -6.08 -4.32
C ASP A 158 -3.52 -5.77 -2.82
N LEU A 159 -3.65 -4.49 -2.48
CA LEU A 159 -3.74 -3.96 -1.12
C LEU A 159 -5.04 -3.16 -0.95
N THR A 160 -5.67 -3.29 0.22
CA THR A 160 -6.85 -2.50 0.57
C THR A 160 -6.46 -1.45 1.61
N LEU A 161 -6.69 -0.17 1.29
CA LEU A 161 -6.49 0.94 2.21
C LEU A 161 -7.85 1.49 2.68
N PRO A 162 -8.33 1.09 3.87
CA PRO A 162 -9.55 1.62 4.45
C PRO A 162 -9.36 3.08 4.90
N VAL A 163 -10.38 3.90 4.61
CA VAL A 163 -10.42 5.33 4.95
C VAL A 163 -11.78 5.67 5.57
N THR A 164 -11.77 6.50 6.61
CA THR A 164 -12.96 7.00 7.29
C THR A 164 -13.00 8.53 7.18
N ALA A 165 -14.14 9.08 6.74
CA ALA A 165 -14.42 10.50 6.82
C ALA A 165 -15.37 10.76 7.99
N ASN A 166 -15.00 11.67 8.89
CA ASN A 166 -15.81 12.07 10.05
C ASN A 166 -16.18 13.55 9.89
N ASP A 167 -17.42 13.91 10.20
CA ASP A 167 -17.82 15.31 10.34
C ASP A 167 -17.68 15.82 11.79
N ALA A 168 -18.19 17.03 12.04
CA ALA A 168 -17.91 17.79 13.25
C ALA A 168 -18.68 17.29 14.48
N ASP A 169 -19.85 16.69 14.31
CA ASP A 169 -20.69 16.18 15.40
C ASP A 169 -20.64 14.65 15.55
N GLY A 170 -19.86 13.98 14.69
CA GLY A 170 -19.36 12.63 14.90
C GLY A 170 -19.99 11.58 14.00
N ASP A 171 -20.73 12.00 12.97
CA ASP A 171 -21.18 11.12 11.90
C ASP A 171 -20.01 10.83 10.94
N PHE A 172 -20.08 9.66 10.30
CA PHE A 172 -18.98 9.16 9.50
C PHE A 172 -19.44 8.27 8.35
N ASP A 173 -18.57 8.15 7.36
CA ASP A 173 -18.68 7.16 6.29
C ASP A 173 -17.31 6.53 6.00
N ASN A 174 -17.31 5.34 5.40
CA ASN A 174 -16.11 4.55 5.13
C ASN A 174 -16.00 4.19 3.65
N ALA A 175 -14.78 4.21 3.13
CA ALA A 175 -14.46 3.75 1.79
C ALA A 175 -13.08 3.12 1.75
N ASN A 176 -12.81 2.36 0.69
CA ASN A 176 -11.52 1.74 0.44
C ASN A 176 -10.86 2.36 -0.80
N VAL A 177 -9.54 2.58 -0.71
CA VAL A 177 -8.69 2.68 -1.91
C VAL A 177 -8.14 1.28 -2.18
N LEU A 178 -8.56 0.67 -3.28
CA LEU A 178 -8.04 -0.63 -3.74
C LEU A 178 -6.80 -0.38 -4.59
N ILE A 179 -5.64 -0.78 -4.10
CA ILE A 179 -4.34 -0.49 -4.69
C ILE A 179 -3.82 -1.76 -5.35
N THR A 180 -3.55 -1.71 -6.65
CA THR A 180 -2.84 -2.76 -7.38
C THR A 180 -1.44 -2.26 -7.71
N ILE A 181 -0.41 -3.00 -7.29
CA ILE A 181 0.99 -2.73 -7.64
C ILE A 181 1.43 -3.84 -8.57
N ASN A 182 1.68 -3.49 -9.84
CA ASN A 182 2.19 -4.44 -10.83
C ASN A 182 3.69 -4.61 -10.66
N ASP A 183 4.15 -5.84 -10.79
CA ASP A 183 5.57 -6.18 -10.81
C ASP A 183 6.26 -5.50 -11.97
N GLY A 184 7.54 -5.22 -11.76
CA GLY A 184 8.38 -4.59 -12.74
C GLY A 184 8.98 -5.57 -13.74
N ASP A 185 9.98 -5.08 -14.48
CA ASP A 185 10.67 -5.90 -15.47
C ASP A 185 11.46 -7.04 -14.81
N ASP A 186 11.48 -8.20 -15.45
CA ASP A 186 12.33 -9.34 -15.07
C ASP A 186 13.83 -8.99 -15.21
N PRO A 187 14.72 -9.62 -14.41
CA PRO A 187 16.15 -9.55 -14.66
C PRO A 187 16.51 -10.15 -16.03
N SER A 188 17.46 -9.54 -16.72
CA SER A 188 17.93 -10.00 -18.03
C SER A 188 19.42 -10.36 -18.00
N GLY A 189 19.85 -11.20 -18.94
CA GLY A 189 21.22 -11.68 -19.02
C GLY A 189 21.72 -11.83 -20.45
N VAL A 190 22.98 -11.46 -20.68
CA VAL A 190 23.70 -11.70 -21.93
C VAL A 190 24.84 -12.65 -21.64
N GLY A 191 24.76 -13.84 -22.24
CA GLY A 191 25.80 -14.86 -22.16
C GLY A 191 27.06 -14.48 -22.95
N ASP A 192 28.10 -15.26 -22.76
CA ASP A 192 29.38 -15.11 -23.46
C ASP A 192 29.77 -16.42 -24.16
N GLU A 193 30.58 -16.30 -25.20
CA GLU A 193 31.14 -17.46 -25.91
C GLU A 193 32.63 -17.57 -25.61
N VAL A 194 33.03 -18.68 -24.98
CA VAL A 194 34.43 -19.02 -24.75
C VAL A 194 34.85 -20.16 -25.68
N THR A 195 36.01 -20.02 -26.32
CA THR A 195 36.59 -21.07 -27.17
C THR A 195 37.76 -21.73 -26.45
N LEU A 196 37.68 -23.05 -26.25
CA LEU A 196 38.77 -23.87 -25.71
C LEU A 196 39.33 -24.77 -26.82
N GLN A 197 40.64 -24.79 -26.97
CA GLN A 197 41.36 -25.72 -27.85
C GLN A 197 42.14 -26.73 -27.01
N GLU A 198 41.93 -28.03 -27.26
CA GLU A 198 42.62 -29.10 -26.54
C GLU A 198 44.15 -28.99 -26.70
N THR A 199 44.88 -29.16 -25.58
CA THR A 199 46.35 -29.24 -25.56
C THR A 199 46.80 -30.32 -24.57
N THR A 200 48.10 -30.60 -24.51
CA THR A 200 48.69 -31.54 -23.54
C THR A 200 48.73 -31.01 -22.09
N GLY A 201 48.16 -29.83 -21.82
CA GLY A 201 48.15 -29.19 -20.51
C GLY A 201 46.79 -28.58 -20.17
N VAL A 202 46.71 -27.88 -19.04
CA VAL A 202 45.49 -27.17 -18.63
C VAL A 202 45.28 -25.96 -19.54
N VAL A 203 44.06 -25.83 -20.05
CA VAL A 203 43.61 -24.67 -20.83
C VAL A 203 42.52 -23.98 -20.04
N THR A 204 42.68 -22.68 -19.86
CA THR A 204 41.68 -21.82 -19.22
C THR A 204 41.17 -20.81 -20.25
N ALA A 205 39.89 -20.48 -20.17
CA ALA A 205 39.30 -19.35 -20.88
C ALA A 205 38.51 -18.53 -19.87
N ASP A 206 38.61 -17.22 -20.01
CA ASP A 206 37.82 -16.26 -19.25
C ASP A 206 36.70 -15.74 -20.15
N GLY A 207 35.53 -15.53 -19.55
CA GLY A 207 34.37 -14.92 -20.18
C GLY A 207 33.57 -14.14 -19.15
N GLN A 208 32.62 -13.33 -19.61
CA GLN A 208 31.76 -12.52 -18.75
C GLN A 208 30.30 -12.68 -19.15
N VAL A 209 29.51 -13.29 -18.27
CA VAL A 209 28.05 -13.16 -18.32
C VAL A 209 27.68 -11.83 -17.68
N VAL A 210 26.92 -11.01 -18.40
CA VAL A 210 26.42 -9.72 -17.90
C VAL A 210 24.95 -9.87 -17.57
N PHE A 211 24.60 -9.64 -16.31
CA PHE A 211 23.21 -9.54 -15.88
C PHE A 211 22.84 -8.07 -15.67
N THR A 212 21.60 -7.73 -16.00
CA THR A 212 20.99 -6.44 -15.73
C THR A 212 19.81 -6.69 -14.80
N PRO A 213 19.78 -6.08 -13.60
CA PRO A 213 18.61 -6.13 -12.74
C PRO A 213 17.40 -5.59 -13.48
N GLY A 214 16.23 -6.11 -13.13
CA GLY A 214 14.96 -5.57 -13.55
C GLY A 214 14.57 -4.37 -12.70
N SER A 215 13.33 -4.33 -12.23
CA SER A 215 12.89 -3.33 -11.23
C SER A 215 13.40 -3.63 -9.81
N GLU A 216 13.81 -4.87 -9.56
CA GLU A 216 14.36 -5.34 -8.29
C GLU A 216 15.84 -5.74 -8.40
N GLU A 217 16.49 -5.94 -7.25
CA GLU A 217 17.85 -6.48 -7.19
C GLU A 217 17.91 -7.96 -7.61
N ILE A 218 19.02 -8.36 -8.22
CA ILE A 218 19.26 -9.78 -8.52
C ILE A 218 19.49 -10.53 -7.20
N ALA A 219 18.53 -11.36 -6.82
CA ALA A 219 18.60 -12.15 -5.59
C ALA A 219 19.65 -13.26 -5.62
N ASP A 220 19.84 -13.92 -6.78
CA ASP A 220 20.74 -15.07 -6.91
C ASP A 220 21.25 -15.24 -8.34
N ILE A 221 22.49 -15.73 -8.47
CA ILE A 221 23.05 -16.24 -9.72
C ILE A 221 23.63 -17.62 -9.43
N SER A 222 23.11 -18.64 -10.12
CA SER A 222 23.56 -20.01 -9.96
C SER A 222 23.60 -20.73 -11.30
N PHE A 223 24.42 -21.77 -11.39
CA PHE A 223 24.42 -22.65 -12.55
C PHE A 223 23.22 -23.60 -12.48
N ASP A 224 22.54 -23.80 -13.60
CA ASP A 224 21.44 -24.78 -13.68
C ASP A 224 21.99 -26.21 -13.45
N PRO A 225 21.54 -26.93 -12.42
CA PRO A 225 21.98 -28.29 -12.13
C PRO A 225 21.62 -29.30 -13.23
N SER A 226 20.76 -28.93 -14.19
CA SER A 226 20.45 -29.76 -15.36
C SER A 226 21.70 -30.15 -16.15
N VAL A 227 22.77 -29.34 -16.10
CA VAL A 227 24.08 -29.63 -16.72
C VAL A 227 24.66 -30.99 -16.28
N LEU A 228 24.40 -31.43 -15.05
CA LEU A 228 24.87 -32.71 -14.53
C LEU A 228 24.20 -33.92 -15.20
N ASN A 229 23.11 -33.71 -15.91
CA ASN A 229 22.37 -34.73 -16.66
C ASN A 229 22.43 -34.50 -18.18
N ASP A 230 23.15 -33.48 -18.65
CA ASP A 230 23.25 -33.17 -20.06
C ASP A 230 24.09 -34.21 -20.81
N ALA A 231 23.56 -34.72 -21.92
CA ALA A 231 24.20 -35.79 -22.68
C ALA A 231 25.51 -35.37 -23.36
N THR A 232 25.66 -34.10 -23.71
CA THR A 232 26.89 -33.57 -24.32
C THR A 232 27.99 -33.50 -23.28
N TRP A 233 27.68 -32.97 -22.09
CA TRP A 233 28.60 -32.89 -20.98
C TRP A 233 29.00 -34.28 -20.43
N LEU A 234 28.04 -35.19 -20.27
CA LEU A 234 28.30 -36.57 -19.83
C LEU A 234 28.99 -37.44 -20.90
N GLY A 235 28.93 -37.04 -22.17
CA GLY A 235 29.57 -37.72 -23.29
C GLY A 235 31.06 -37.43 -23.44
N LEU A 236 31.62 -36.50 -22.67
CA LEU A 236 33.04 -36.18 -22.71
C LEU A 236 33.90 -37.37 -22.27
N VAL A 237 34.99 -37.61 -23.00
CA VAL A 237 35.96 -38.67 -22.72
C VAL A 237 37.37 -38.14 -22.83
N SER A 238 38.29 -38.67 -22.01
CA SER A 238 39.72 -38.37 -22.07
C SER A 238 40.48 -39.66 -22.35
N ASN A 239 41.20 -39.72 -23.48
CA ASN A 239 41.91 -40.92 -23.95
C ASN A 239 41.03 -42.18 -24.04
N GLY A 240 39.73 -42.02 -24.30
CA GLY A 240 38.76 -43.11 -24.39
C GLY A 240 38.12 -43.53 -23.06
N GLU A 241 38.51 -42.91 -21.94
CA GLU A 241 37.92 -43.14 -20.62
C GLU A 241 36.92 -42.04 -20.26
N SER A 242 35.91 -42.37 -19.45
CA SER A 242 34.91 -41.41 -18.96
C SER A 242 35.54 -40.35 -18.04
N VAL A 243 34.99 -39.13 -18.09
CA VAL A 243 35.35 -38.04 -17.16
C VAL A 243 34.30 -37.86 -16.08
N THR A 244 34.68 -37.21 -14.98
CA THR A 244 33.75 -36.77 -13.93
C THR A 244 33.38 -35.32 -14.16
N LEU A 245 32.09 -35.02 -14.16
CA LEU A 245 31.56 -33.67 -14.13
C LEU A 245 31.08 -33.36 -12.72
N GLU A 246 31.50 -32.21 -12.20
CA GLU A 246 31.04 -31.67 -10.93
C GLU A 246 30.64 -30.22 -11.14
N LEU A 247 29.51 -29.84 -10.55
CA LEU A 247 29.06 -28.47 -10.50
C LEU A 247 29.27 -27.97 -9.08
N THR A 248 30.14 -26.97 -8.92
CA THR A 248 30.36 -26.31 -7.64
C THR A 248 29.82 -24.90 -7.73
N ASP A 249 28.73 -24.65 -7.03
CA ASP A 249 28.22 -23.30 -6.83
C ASP A 249 28.72 -22.76 -5.49
N SER A 250 29.13 -21.49 -5.47
CA SER A 250 29.63 -20.83 -4.26
C SER A 250 28.51 -19.99 -3.65
N LYS A 251 27.38 -20.64 -3.29
CA LYS A 251 26.38 -19.96 -2.47
C LYS A 251 26.95 -19.77 -1.08
N THR A 252 27.21 -18.52 -0.70
CA THR A 252 27.45 -18.14 0.71
C THR A 252 26.13 -17.86 1.41
#